data_AF-A0AA49JIG9-F1
#
_entry.id   AF-A0AA49JIG9-F1
#
_cell.length_a   1.000
_cell.length_b   1.000
_cell.length_c   1.000
_cell.angle_alpha   90.00
_cell.angle_beta   90.00
_cell.angle_gamma   90.00
#
_symmetry.space_group_name_H-M   'P 1'
#
loop_
_entity.id
_entity.type
_entity.pdbx_description
1 polymer ?
#
loop_
_entity_poly.entity_id
_entity_poly.type
_entity_poly.pdbx_seq_one_letter_code
_entity_poly.pdbx_strand_id
1 'polypeptide(L)'
;MNNRYLEILGLAPGATERDIKAAYRRLAKKYHPDTSDEPDAEARFIEITEAYNFLLEVGPTPNEETTAYEYNPYAEEYEARRARARAYARQKAAEAAKNRAHTLRQFYRVTTPLMLIAALFDILLVLDYVIPAQKHDEKVQRVYRVFATSTRGGDQNWNYDAIEFEHFTLQVGKKEAIGLELPNRAEVAVTPLLRTIKRATFQTAQEEIQLKPAYGFYRVFGLLIPMILVGSFFYFWLPYLNEHKITASIITLIAFAIQLFLF
;
A
#
# COMPACT_ATOMS: atom_id res chain seq x y z
N MET A 1 5.42 34.77 -38.00
CA MET A 1 6.25 35.40 -36.95
C MET A 1 5.36 35.63 -35.74
N ASN A 2 5.59 34.90 -34.66
CA ASN A 2 4.80 35.01 -33.43
C ASN A 2 5.47 35.98 -32.47
N ASN A 3 4.76 37.02 -32.06
CA ASN A 3 5.20 37.87 -30.96
C ASN A 3 5.02 37.08 -29.66
N ARG A 4 6.13 36.68 -29.03
CA ARG A 4 6.15 35.91 -27.78
C ARG A 4 5.26 36.51 -26.69
N TYR A 5 5.10 37.83 -26.63
CA TYR A 5 4.25 38.49 -25.63
C TYR A 5 2.75 38.32 -25.93
N LEU A 6 2.36 38.28 -27.21
CA LEU A 6 0.99 37.91 -27.59
C LEU A 6 0.71 36.44 -27.27
N GLU A 7 1.68 35.55 -27.48
CA GLU A 7 1.54 34.13 -27.11
C GLU A 7 1.40 33.94 -25.59
N ILE A 8 2.17 34.67 -24.78
CA ILE A 8 2.08 34.65 -23.31
C ILE A 8 0.67 35.07 -22.85
N LEU A 9 0.05 36.05 -23.51
CA LEU A 9 -1.34 36.45 -23.24
C LEU A 9 -2.39 35.57 -23.94
N GLY A 10 -1.97 34.64 -24.81
CA GLY A 10 -2.85 33.78 -25.59
C GLY A 10 -3.66 34.53 -26.65
N LEU A 11 -3.06 35.56 -27.26
CA LEU A 11 -3.69 36.44 -28.26
C LEU A 11 -3.08 36.23 -29.65
N ALA A 12 -3.91 36.42 -30.67
CA ALA A 12 -3.47 36.36 -32.07
C ALA A 12 -2.75 37.67 -32.50
N PRO A 13 -1.88 37.62 -33.52
CA PRO A 13 -1.35 38.82 -34.17
C PRO A 13 -2.48 39.73 -34.64
N GLY A 14 -2.40 41.03 -34.35
CA GLY A 14 -3.47 42.00 -34.64
C GLY A 14 -4.52 42.18 -33.53
N ALA A 15 -4.33 41.58 -32.36
CA ALA A 15 -5.17 41.82 -31.19
C ALA A 15 -5.22 43.31 -30.82
N THR A 16 -6.41 43.82 -30.47
CA THR A 16 -6.59 45.22 -30.08
C THR A 16 -6.13 45.45 -28.64
N GLU A 17 -5.86 46.71 -28.28
CA GLU A 17 -5.52 47.09 -26.90
C GLU A 17 -6.60 46.62 -25.88
N ARG A 18 -7.87 46.63 -26.31
CA ARG A 18 -9.00 46.12 -25.51
C ARG A 18 -8.86 44.62 -25.22
N ASP A 19 -8.40 43.84 -26.21
CA ASP A 19 -8.20 42.40 -26.10
C ASP A 19 -7.00 42.08 -25.21
N ILE A 20 -5.93 42.88 -25.32
CA ILE A 20 -4.74 42.83 -24.45
C ILE A 20 -5.14 43.06 -22.99
N LYS A 21 -5.89 44.14 -22.71
CA LYS A 21 -6.41 44.45 -21.36
C LYS A 21 -7.34 43.36 -20.82
N ALA A 22 -8.16 42.75 -21.67
CA ALA A 22 -9.08 41.69 -21.27
C ALA A 22 -8.33 40.38 -20.94
N ALA A 23 -7.36 40.00 -21.76
CA ALA A 23 -6.54 38.81 -21.54
C ALA A 23 -5.69 38.92 -20.28
N TYR A 24 -5.06 40.09 -20.05
CA TYR A 24 -4.32 40.37 -18.82
C TYR A 24 -5.19 40.20 -17.58
N ARG A 25 -6.37 40.84 -17.50
CA ARG A 25 -7.27 40.72 -16.33
C ARG A 25 -7.65 39.27 -16.03
N ARG A 26 -7.90 38.48 -17.07
CA ARG A 26 -8.25 37.06 -16.93
C ARG A 26 -7.08 36.23 -16.38
N LEU A 27 -5.89 36.42 -16.94
CA LEU A 27 -4.69 35.67 -16.57
C LEU A 27 -4.13 36.12 -15.21
N ALA A 28 -4.14 37.42 -14.91
CA ALA A 28 -3.73 37.99 -13.63
C ALA A 28 -4.59 37.46 -12.47
N LYS A 29 -5.91 37.30 -12.66
CA LYS A 29 -6.78 36.68 -11.65
C LYS A 29 -6.50 35.18 -11.46
N LYS A 30 -6.12 34.47 -12.53
CA LYS A 30 -5.85 33.02 -12.50
C LYS A 30 -4.52 32.69 -11.80
N TYR A 31 -3.51 33.51 -12.03
CA TYR A 31 -2.15 33.29 -11.53
C TYR A 31 -1.75 34.27 -10.41
N HIS A 32 -2.71 34.95 -9.77
CA HIS A 32 -2.41 35.89 -8.69
C HIS A 32 -1.69 35.16 -7.53
N PRO A 33 -0.56 35.68 -7.03
CA PRO A 33 0.26 34.99 -6.03
C PRO A 33 -0.49 34.69 -4.72
N ASP A 34 -1.48 35.51 -4.38
CA ASP A 34 -2.26 35.33 -3.14
C ASP A 34 -3.46 34.38 -3.26
N THR A 35 -3.90 34.03 -4.48
CA THR A 35 -5.15 33.26 -4.67
C THR A 35 -5.01 32.05 -5.59
N SER A 36 -3.80 31.75 -6.07
CA SER A 36 -3.54 30.65 -7.01
C SER A 36 -2.77 29.52 -6.32
N ASP A 37 -3.26 28.30 -6.46
CA ASP A 37 -2.63 27.09 -5.90
C ASP A 37 -1.59 26.45 -6.86
N GLU A 38 -1.37 27.03 -8.04
CA GLU A 38 -0.44 26.51 -9.03
C GLU A 38 1.03 26.72 -8.59
N PRO A 39 1.90 25.70 -8.71
CA PRO A 39 3.28 25.75 -8.21
C PRO A 39 4.17 26.77 -8.95
N ASP A 40 3.76 27.23 -10.12
CA ASP A 40 4.44 28.23 -10.95
C ASP A 40 3.64 29.54 -11.08
N ALA A 41 2.59 29.74 -10.27
CA ALA A 41 1.70 30.90 -10.36
C ALA A 41 2.46 32.23 -10.35
N GLU A 42 3.39 32.40 -9.42
CA GLU A 42 4.19 33.62 -9.30
C GLU A 42 5.06 33.88 -10.56
N ALA A 43 5.68 32.83 -11.10
CA ALA A 43 6.52 32.94 -12.29
C ALA A 43 5.69 33.27 -13.53
N ARG A 44 4.52 32.64 -13.69
CA ARG A 44 3.57 32.93 -14.77
C ARG A 44 3.02 34.34 -14.66
N PHE A 45 2.65 34.79 -13.45
CA PHE A 45 2.12 36.12 -13.20
C PHE A 45 3.12 37.22 -13.62
N ILE A 46 4.40 37.03 -13.33
CA ILE A 46 5.46 37.96 -13.75
C ILE A 46 5.51 38.04 -15.29
N GLU A 47 5.52 36.91 -15.99
CA GLU A 47 5.55 36.88 -17.45
C GLU A 47 4.30 37.52 -18.09
N ILE A 48 3.12 37.31 -17.49
CA ILE A 48 1.85 37.89 -17.94
C ILE A 48 1.86 39.42 -17.79
N THR A 49 2.37 39.94 -16.68
CA THR A 49 2.48 41.38 -16.43
C THR A 49 3.50 42.04 -17.35
N GLU A 50 4.62 41.38 -17.62
CA GLU A 50 5.64 41.84 -18.56
C GLU A 50 5.05 41.97 -19.98
N ALA A 51 4.37 40.92 -20.46
CA ALA A 51 3.72 40.92 -21.76
C ALA A 51 2.67 42.02 -21.90
N TYR A 52 1.87 42.25 -20.84
CA TYR A 52 0.86 43.29 -20.83
C TYR A 52 1.46 44.70 -20.92
N ASN A 53 2.45 45.02 -20.08
CA ASN A 53 3.06 46.35 -20.04
C ASN A 53 3.73 46.69 -21.38
N PHE A 54 4.47 45.74 -21.95
CA PHE A 54 5.14 45.88 -23.23
C PHE A 54 4.17 46.16 -24.38
N LEU A 55 3.08 45.39 -24.46
CA LEU A 55 2.11 45.52 -25.55
C LEU A 55 1.28 46.80 -25.46
N LEU A 56 1.15 47.40 -24.27
CA LEU A 56 0.54 48.72 -24.09
C LEU A 56 1.45 49.86 -24.51
N GLU A 57 2.77 49.71 -24.33
CA GLU A 57 3.73 50.77 -24.63
C GLU A 57 3.99 50.90 -26.13
N VAL A 58 4.13 49.78 -26.85
CA VAL A 58 4.52 49.79 -28.28
C VAL A 58 3.34 49.52 -29.23
N GLY A 59 2.21 49.08 -28.69
CA GLY A 59 1.04 48.72 -29.48
C GLY A 59 1.25 47.46 -30.34
N PRO A 60 0.18 46.95 -30.97
CA PRO A 60 0.24 45.76 -31.81
C PRO A 60 0.74 46.12 -33.22
N THR A 61 2.02 46.45 -33.38
CA THR A 61 2.62 46.72 -34.70
C THR A 61 3.25 45.45 -35.30
N PRO A 62 2.93 45.07 -36.56
CA PRO A 62 3.67 44.04 -37.28
C PRO A 62 4.68 44.71 -38.23
N ASN A 63 5.90 44.99 -37.75
CA ASN A 63 6.96 45.57 -38.58
C ASN A 63 8.31 44.89 -38.25
N GLU A 64 9.01 44.43 -39.30
CA GLU A 64 10.14 43.48 -39.28
C GLU A 64 11.50 44.03 -38.80
N GLU A 65 11.59 45.26 -38.27
CA GLU A 65 12.89 45.86 -37.91
C GLU A 65 12.90 46.45 -36.50
N THR A 66 12.97 45.58 -35.49
CA THR A 66 13.71 45.85 -34.23
C THR A 66 13.94 44.54 -33.50
N THR A 67 15.10 43.96 -33.76
CA THR A 67 15.74 42.93 -32.95
C THR A 67 15.96 43.45 -31.54
N ALA A 68 15.45 42.72 -30.53
CA ALA A 68 15.67 42.92 -29.10
C ALA A 68 15.28 44.31 -28.55
N TYR A 69 14.32 44.35 -27.63
CA TYR A 69 14.16 45.53 -26.79
C TYR A 69 15.42 45.66 -25.93
N GLU A 70 16.27 46.60 -26.32
CA GLU A 70 17.63 46.78 -25.81
C GLU A 70 17.67 47.45 -24.43
N TYR A 71 16.55 47.95 -23.92
CA TYR A 71 16.55 48.61 -22.62
C TYR A 71 15.24 48.43 -21.87
N ASN A 72 15.25 47.51 -20.90
CA ASN A 72 14.28 47.51 -19.81
C ASN A 72 14.99 48.19 -18.61
N PRO A 73 14.57 49.41 -18.19
CA PRO A 73 15.20 50.14 -17.08
C PRO A 73 15.11 49.40 -15.73
N TYR A 74 14.30 48.35 -15.66
CA TYR A 74 14.12 47.48 -14.51
C TYR A 74 14.65 46.05 -14.77
N ALA A 75 15.38 45.80 -15.86
CA ALA A 75 15.89 44.47 -16.22
C ALA A 75 16.66 43.83 -15.06
N GLU A 76 17.57 44.59 -14.45
CA GLU A 76 18.36 44.13 -13.30
C GLU A 76 17.47 43.81 -12.09
N GLU A 77 16.46 44.62 -11.82
CA GLU A 77 15.52 44.39 -10.72
C GLU A 77 14.66 43.15 -10.96
N TYR A 78 14.18 42.96 -12.19
CA TYR A 78 13.41 41.77 -12.60
C TYR A 78 14.26 40.50 -12.55
N GLU A 79 15.49 40.55 -13.04
CA GLU A 79 16.42 39.43 -12.95
C GLU A 79 16.74 39.11 -11.49
N ALA A 80 16.96 40.13 -10.65
CA ALA A 80 17.18 39.96 -9.22
C ALA A 80 15.96 39.35 -8.52
N ARG A 81 14.74 39.80 -8.84
CA ARG A 81 13.48 39.26 -8.30
C ARG A 81 13.24 37.82 -8.75
N ARG A 82 13.50 37.50 -10.02
CA ARG A 82 13.41 36.13 -10.56
C ARG A 82 14.48 35.22 -9.96
N ALA A 83 15.69 35.72 -9.73
CA ALA A 83 16.76 35.00 -9.07
C ALA A 83 16.41 34.70 -7.60
N ARG A 84 15.83 35.66 -6.88
CA ARG A 84 15.33 35.48 -5.50
C ARG A 84 14.18 34.48 -5.46
N ALA A 85 13.20 34.58 -6.36
CA ALA A 85 12.09 33.63 -6.45
C ALA A 85 12.59 32.20 -6.75
N ARG A 86 13.54 32.04 -7.68
CA ARG A 86 14.18 30.74 -7.97
C ARG A 86 14.99 30.22 -6.78
N ALA A 87 15.73 31.08 -6.09
CA ALA A 87 16.50 30.71 -4.90
C ALA A 87 15.57 30.26 -3.77
N TYR A 88 14.48 30.99 -3.53
CA TYR A 88 13.44 30.64 -2.57
C TYR A 88 12.77 29.31 -2.95
N ALA A 89 12.36 29.12 -4.20
CA ALA A 89 11.78 27.87 -4.68
C ALA A 89 12.74 26.68 -4.53
N ARG A 90 14.04 26.87 -4.82
CA ARG A 90 15.08 25.85 -4.60
C ARG A 90 15.26 25.53 -3.12
N GLN A 91 15.28 26.53 -2.24
CA GLN A 91 15.38 26.32 -0.79
C GLN A 91 14.16 25.55 -0.27
N LYS A 92 12.95 25.96 -0.65
CA LYS A 92 11.71 25.29 -0.29
C LYS A 92 11.67 23.84 -0.80
N ALA A 93 12.11 23.61 -2.04
CA ALA A 93 12.22 22.26 -2.60
C ALA A 93 13.26 21.40 -1.88
N ALA A 94 14.42 21.98 -1.51
CA ALA A 94 15.47 21.29 -0.77
C ALA A 94 15.02 20.94 0.66
N GLU A 95 14.29 21.84 1.33
CA GLU A 95 13.72 21.61 2.64
C GLU A 95 12.64 20.52 2.60
N ALA A 96 11.72 20.59 1.63
CA ALA A 96 10.73 19.55 1.39
C ALA A 96 11.38 18.18 1.11
N ALA A 97 12.47 18.15 0.33
CA ALA A 97 13.23 16.92 0.07
C ALA A 97 13.89 16.36 1.34
N LYS A 98 14.48 17.23 2.19
CA LYS A 98 15.05 16.82 3.49
C LYS A 98 13.97 16.27 4.41
N ASN A 99 12.83 16.95 4.51
CA ASN A 99 11.70 16.50 5.32
C ASN A 99 11.17 15.15 4.81
N ARG A 100 11.00 14.98 3.49
CA ARG A 100 10.61 13.71 2.87
C ARG A 100 11.64 12.60 3.14
N ALA A 101 12.94 12.88 3.04
CA ALA A 101 13.98 11.90 3.32
C ALA A 101 13.98 11.47 4.79
N HIS A 102 13.77 12.43 5.71
CA HIS A 102 13.66 12.16 7.14
C HIS A 102 12.44 11.28 7.46
N THR A 103 11.26 11.62 6.94
CA THR A 103 10.04 10.82 7.17
C THR A 103 10.17 9.41 6.59
N LEU A 104 10.73 9.26 5.38
CA LEU A 104 11.00 7.95 4.80
C LEU A 104 11.99 7.14 5.65
N ARG A 105 13.08 7.75 6.12
CA ARG A 105 14.05 7.06 6.98
C ARG A 105 13.39 6.56 8.26
N GLN A 106 12.55 7.37 8.90
CA GLN A 106 11.79 6.96 10.08
C GLN A 106 10.84 5.80 9.76
N PHE A 107 10.12 5.87 8.65
CA PHE A 107 9.25 4.79 8.19
C PHE A 107 10.01 3.47 8.00
N TYR A 108 11.13 3.47 7.27
CA TYR A 108 11.93 2.26 7.03
C TYR A 108 12.55 1.73 8.31
N ARG A 109 12.99 2.60 9.23
CA ARG A 109 13.52 2.19 10.54
C ARG A 109 12.51 1.33 11.33
N VAL A 110 11.22 1.57 11.19
CA VAL A 110 10.16 0.81 11.89
C VAL A 110 9.68 -0.38 11.04
N THR A 111 9.45 -0.17 9.75
CA THR A 111 8.87 -1.22 8.89
C THR A 111 9.85 -2.32 8.53
N THR A 112 11.15 -2.02 8.39
CA THR A 112 12.17 -3.03 8.05
C THR A 112 12.23 -4.17 9.07
N PRO A 113 12.36 -3.93 10.40
CA PRO A 113 12.37 -5.03 11.36
C PRO A 113 11.03 -5.79 11.40
N LEU A 114 9.89 -5.11 11.26
CA LEU A 114 8.58 -5.76 11.21
C LEU A 114 8.46 -6.72 10.02
N MET A 115 8.93 -6.31 8.85
CA MET A 115 8.96 -7.15 7.64
C MET A 115 9.86 -8.37 7.81
N LEU A 116 11.03 -8.21 8.48
CA LEU A 116 11.88 -9.36 8.81
C LEU A 116 11.18 -10.32 9.77
N ILE A 117 10.52 -9.81 10.80
CA ILE A 117 9.77 -10.63 11.76
C ILE A 117 8.66 -11.40 11.04
N ALA A 118 7.89 -10.73 10.17
CA ALA A 118 6.84 -11.37 9.38
C ALA A 118 7.40 -12.49 8.49
N ALA A 119 8.49 -12.22 7.76
CA ALA A 119 9.12 -13.22 6.91
C ALA A 119 9.69 -14.41 7.72
N LEU A 120 10.35 -14.15 8.86
CA LEU A 120 10.89 -15.20 9.72
C LEU A 120 9.79 -16.05 10.36
N PHE A 121 8.69 -15.43 10.78
CA PHE A 121 7.52 -16.13 11.29
C PHE A 121 6.95 -17.08 10.23
N ASP A 122 6.77 -16.61 9.00
CA ASP A 122 6.27 -17.43 7.90
C ASP A 122 7.22 -18.55 7.51
N ILE A 123 8.54 -18.28 7.50
CA ILE A 123 9.55 -19.33 7.30
C ILE A 123 9.40 -20.40 8.39
N LEU A 124 9.19 -20.02 9.64
CA LEU A 124 8.98 -20.96 10.74
C LEU A 124 7.70 -21.78 10.57
N LEU A 125 6.60 -21.17 10.11
CA LEU A 125 5.36 -21.88 9.79
C LEU A 125 5.55 -22.87 8.63
N VAL A 126 6.25 -22.45 7.58
CA VAL A 126 6.60 -23.34 6.46
C VAL A 126 7.45 -24.50 6.94
N LEU A 127 8.43 -24.26 7.80
CA LEU A 127 9.25 -25.33 8.39
C LEU A 127 8.39 -26.30 9.22
N ASP A 128 7.51 -25.80 10.08
CA ASP A 128 6.59 -26.65 10.85
C ASP A 128 5.67 -27.48 9.96
N TYR A 129 5.26 -26.93 8.81
CA TYR A 129 4.47 -27.66 7.82
C TYR A 129 5.28 -28.69 7.05
N VAL A 130 6.50 -28.39 6.62
CA VAL A 130 7.32 -29.25 5.76
C VAL A 130 7.98 -30.38 6.54
N ILE A 131 8.37 -30.16 7.79
CA ILE A 131 8.98 -31.21 8.61
C ILE A 131 7.96 -32.35 8.82
N PRO A 132 8.39 -33.62 8.71
CA PRO A 132 7.52 -34.77 8.96
C PRO A 132 6.83 -34.70 10.32
N ALA A 133 5.53 -35.00 10.31
CA ALA A 133 4.72 -34.98 11.52
C ALA A 133 5.20 -36.06 12.51
N GLN A 134 5.23 -35.71 13.79
CA GLN A 134 5.50 -36.66 14.86
C GLN A 134 4.23 -37.47 15.12
N LYS A 135 4.37 -38.79 15.23
CA LYS A 135 3.26 -39.71 15.49
C LYS A 135 3.19 -39.99 16.98
N HIS A 136 2.01 -39.81 17.55
CA HIS A 136 1.73 -40.09 18.96
C HIS A 136 0.57 -41.09 19.03
N ASP A 137 0.73 -42.14 19.83
CA ASP A 137 -0.39 -43.02 20.16
C ASP A 137 -1.18 -42.40 21.32
N GLU A 138 -2.40 -41.99 21.03
CA GLU A 138 -3.23 -41.19 21.92
C GLU A 138 -4.53 -41.93 22.25
N LYS A 139 -4.91 -41.89 23.53
CA LYS A 139 -6.16 -42.49 23.99
C LYS A 139 -7.33 -41.55 23.68
N VAL A 140 -8.39 -42.09 23.08
CA VAL A 140 -9.65 -41.36 22.88
C VAL A 140 -10.36 -41.23 24.22
N GLN A 141 -10.54 -40.00 24.69
CA GLN A 141 -11.28 -39.71 25.91
C GLN A 141 -12.76 -39.52 25.62
N ARG A 142 -13.09 -38.73 24.59
CA ARG A 142 -14.47 -38.36 24.29
C ARG A 142 -14.66 -38.00 22.84
N VAL A 143 -15.85 -38.25 22.31
CA VAL A 143 -16.33 -37.72 21.03
C VAL A 143 -17.62 -36.96 21.26
N TYR A 144 -17.72 -35.71 20.80
CA TYR A 144 -18.89 -34.84 21.08
C TYR A 144 -19.18 -33.84 19.96
N ARG A 145 -20.43 -33.34 19.90
CA ARG A 145 -20.84 -32.27 18.96
C ARG A 145 -20.55 -30.91 19.57
N VAL A 146 -20.05 -29.98 18.75
CA VAL A 146 -19.91 -28.57 19.15
C VAL A 146 -21.00 -27.74 18.49
N PHE A 147 -21.89 -27.20 19.32
CA PHE A 147 -23.05 -26.41 18.87
C PHE A 147 -22.68 -24.97 18.56
N ALA A 148 -23.33 -24.35 17.57
CA ALA A 148 -23.23 -22.91 17.37
C ALA A 148 -23.88 -22.18 18.55
N THR A 149 -23.35 -21.01 18.93
CA THR A 149 -24.00 -20.12 19.90
C THR A 149 -25.41 -19.83 19.41
N SER A 150 -26.42 -20.18 20.20
CA SER A 150 -27.81 -20.19 19.74
C SER A 150 -28.28 -18.78 19.36
N THR A 151 -28.71 -18.62 18.11
CA THR A 151 -29.63 -17.54 17.77
C THR A 151 -30.96 -17.81 18.47
N ARG A 152 -31.55 -16.75 19.04
CA ARG A 152 -32.82 -16.75 19.77
C ARG A 152 -33.95 -17.30 18.88
N GLY A 153 -34.15 -18.62 18.91
CA GLY A 153 -35.10 -19.29 18.02
C GLY A 153 -34.74 -20.75 17.71
N GLY A 154 -34.64 -21.59 18.74
CA GLY A 154 -34.98 -23.02 18.70
C GLY A 154 -34.19 -24.01 17.83
N ASP A 155 -33.44 -23.60 16.82
CA ASP A 155 -32.78 -24.54 15.91
C ASP A 155 -31.34 -24.84 16.39
N GLN A 156 -31.12 -26.07 16.88
CA GLN A 156 -29.80 -26.52 17.34
C GLN A 156 -28.91 -26.91 16.16
N ASN A 157 -28.38 -25.90 15.46
CA ASN A 157 -27.36 -26.13 14.44
C ASN A 157 -25.99 -26.33 15.11
N TRP A 158 -25.33 -27.48 14.85
CA TRP A 158 -23.97 -27.72 15.34
C TRP A 158 -22.93 -27.47 14.26
N ASN A 159 -21.76 -27.00 14.66
CA ASN A 159 -20.71 -26.52 13.76
C ASN A 159 -19.80 -27.64 13.27
N TYR A 160 -19.32 -28.51 14.17
CA TYR A 160 -18.39 -29.59 13.88
C TYR A 160 -18.48 -30.69 14.94
N ASP A 161 -17.94 -31.86 14.63
CA ASP A 161 -17.73 -32.92 15.63
C ASP A 161 -16.30 -32.78 16.19
N ALA A 162 -16.10 -33.10 17.46
CA ALA A 162 -14.81 -33.03 18.13
C ALA A 162 -14.45 -34.37 18.76
N ILE A 163 -13.17 -34.74 18.63
CA ILE A 163 -12.55 -35.90 19.27
C ILE A 163 -11.51 -35.38 20.26
N GLU A 164 -11.70 -35.68 21.52
CA GLU A 164 -10.80 -35.36 22.62
C GLU A 164 -9.90 -36.56 22.88
N PHE A 165 -8.60 -36.33 22.72
CA PHE A 165 -7.53 -37.24 23.08
C PHE A 165 -6.94 -36.84 24.44
N GLU A 166 -5.95 -37.58 24.93
CA GLU A 166 -5.31 -37.29 26.21
C GLU A 166 -4.57 -35.95 26.21
N HIS A 167 -3.87 -35.65 25.11
CA HIS A 167 -3.09 -34.41 25.00
C HIS A 167 -3.57 -33.47 23.90
N PHE A 168 -4.54 -33.89 23.09
CA PHE A 168 -4.93 -33.18 21.87
C PHE A 168 -6.44 -33.16 21.67
N THR A 169 -6.93 -32.21 20.87
CA THR A 169 -8.34 -32.19 20.44
C THR A 169 -8.41 -32.00 18.93
N LEU A 170 -9.10 -32.91 18.25
CA LEU A 170 -9.31 -32.87 16.81
C LEU A 170 -10.75 -32.44 16.52
N GLN A 171 -10.90 -31.32 15.81
CA GLN A 171 -12.19 -30.90 15.26
C GLN A 171 -12.31 -31.48 13.85
N VAL A 172 -13.36 -32.23 13.54
CA VAL A 172 -13.62 -32.85 12.23
C VAL A 172 -14.93 -32.35 11.63
N GLY A 173 -15.18 -32.63 10.35
CA GLY A 173 -16.39 -32.18 9.68
C GLY A 173 -17.66 -32.68 10.36
N LYS A 174 -18.80 -32.03 10.05
CA LYS A 174 -20.10 -32.47 10.60
C LYS A 174 -20.37 -33.92 10.18
N LYS A 175 -20.69 -34.78 11.16
CA LYS A 175 -20.99 -36.22 10.95
C LYS A 175 -19.78 -37.05 10.49
N GLU A 176 -18.56 -36.54 10.66
CA GLU A 176 -17.34 -37.29 10.29
C GLU A 176 -16.77 -38.13 11.44
N ALA A 177 -17.09 -37.81 12.70
CA ALA A 177 -16.66 -38.62 13.85
C ALA A 177 -17.82 -39.37 14.49
N ILE A 178 -18.98 -38.72 14.63
CA ILE A 178 -20.09 -39.27 15.39
C ILE A 178 -20.88 -40.25 14.53
N GLY A 179 -20.88 -41.52 14.97
CA GLY A 179 -21.47 -42.63 14.22
C GLY A 179 -20.44 -43.62 13.69
N LEU A 180 -19.15 -43.30 13.79
CA LEU A 180 -18.07 -44.26 13.58
C LEU A 180 -17.80 -45.02 14.88
N GLU A 181 -17.63 -46.34 14.78
CA GLU A 181 -17.11 -47.16 15.88
C GLU A 181 -15.59 -46.93 16.00
N LEU A 182 -15.22 -45.81 16.61
CA LEU A 182 -13.82 -45.45 16.79
C LEU A 182 -13.20 -46.28 17.92
N PRO A 183 -12.00 -46.86 17.71
CA PRO A 183 -11.26 -47.56 18.76
C PRO A 183 -10.82 -46.59 19.86
N ASN A 184 -10.51 -47.15 21.03
CA ASN A 184 -10.09 -46.36 22.21
C ASN A 184 -8.71 -45.69 22.07
N ARG A 185 -7.99 -45.94 20.98
CA ARG A 185 -6.66 -45.40 20.68
C ARG A 185 -6.56 -44.99 19.23
N ALA A 186 -5.78 -43.96 18.94
CA ALA A 186 -5.51 -43.48 17.60
C ALA A 186 -4.07 -43.01 17.46
N GLU A 187 -3.50 -43.18 16.28
CA GLU A 187 -2.23 -42.53 15.93
C GLU A 187 -2.52 -41.09 15.48
N VAL A 188 -2.12 -40.12 16.30
CA VAL A 188 -2.26 -38.69 16.01
C VAL A 188 -0.95 -38.17 15.43
N ALA A 189 -1.00 -37.64 14.21
CA ALA A 189 0.15 -37.01 13.58
C ALA A 189 0.12 -35.50 13.86
N VAL A 190 1.09 -34.99 14.61
CA VAL A 190 1.18 -33.58 14.99
C VAL A 190 2.40 -32.89 14.39
N THR A 191 2.30 -31.58 14.20
CA THR A 191 3.44 -30.78 13.73
C THR A 191 4.49 -30.60 14.83
N PRO A 192 5.78 -30.57 14.48
CA PRO A 192 6.86 -30.62 15.47
C PRO A 192 7.03 -29.36 16.31
N LEU A 193 6.82 -28.16 15.75
CA LEU A 193 6.96 -26.88 16.45
C LEU A 193 5.64 -26.44 17.09
N LEU A 194 4.57 -26.35 16.30
CA LEU A 194 3.29 -25.82 16.79
C LEU A 194 2.39 -26.89 17.45
N ARG A 195 2.77 -28.17 17.37
CA ARG A 195 2.00 -29.30 17.94
C ARG A 195 0.55 -29.34 17.45
N THR A 196 0.30 -28.89 16.23
CA THR A 196 -1.03 -28.90 15.62
C THR A 196 -1.30 -30.26 15.00
N ILE A 197 -2.52 -30.78 15.15
CA ILE A 197 -2.91 -32.06 14.56
C ILE A 197 -3.03 -31.91 13.03
N LYS A 198 -2.29 -32.72 12.27
CA LYS A 198 -2.43 -32.84 10.81
C LYS A 198 -3.46 -33.88 10.41
N ARG A 199 -3.53 -34.99 11.15
CA ARG A 199 -4.48 -36.09 10.97
C ARG A 199 -4.51 -36.99 12.20
N ALA A 200 -5.62 -37.68 12.40
CA ALA A 200 -5.71 -38.82 13.30
C ALA A 200 -6.06 -40.07 12.49
N THR A 201 -5.34 -41.15 12.75
CA THR A 201 -5.51 -42.44 12.09
C THR A 201 -5.97 -43.47 13.11
N PHE A 202 -7.10 -44.10 12.83
CA PHE A 202 -7.70 -45.13 13.67
C PHE A 202 -7.59 -46.48 12.96
N GLN A 203 -7.01 -47.46 13.64
CA GLN A 203 -6.89 -48.82 13.13
C GLN A 203 -8.11 -49.63 13.60
N THR A 204 -9.01 -50.00 12.68
CA THR A 204 -10.16 -50.86 12.99
C THR A 204 -9.95 -52.28 12.44
N ALA A 205 -10.81 -53.23 12.83
CA ALA A 205 -10.70 -54.62 12.39
C ALA A 205 -10.96 -54.80 10.88
N GLN A 206 -11.73 -53.90 10.26
CA GLN A 206 -12.07 -53.98 8.85
C GLN A 206 -11.25 -53.00 7.99
N GLU A 207 -11.01 -51.76 8.45
CA GLU A 207 -10.33 -50.72 7.65
C GLU A 207 -9.56 -49.68 8.50
N GLU A 208 -8.65 -48.94 7.85
CA GLU A 208 -7.98 -47.78 8.44
C GLU A 208 -8.82 -46.51 8.21
N ILE A 209 -9.29 -45.88 9.29
CA ILE A 209 -10.05 -44.63 9.22
C ILE A 209 -9.09 -43.46 9.45
N GLN A 210 -8.99 -42.57 8.46
CA GLN A 210 -8.19 -41.33 8.58
C GLN A 210 -9.11 -40.12 8.68
N LEU A 211 -9.03 -39.41 9.81
CA LEU A 211 -9.75 -38.17 10.03
C LEU A 211 -8.78 -36.98 9.97
N LYS A 212 -9.21 -35.92 9.29
CA LYS A 212 -8.44 -34.67 9.14
C LYS A 212 -9.15 -33.53 9.87
N PRO A 213 -8.42 -32.50 10.31
CA PRO A 213 -9.04 -31.33 10.89
C PRO A 213 -10.03 -30.67 9.92
N ALA A 214 -11.23 -30.33 10.39
CA ALA A 214 -12.23 -29.56 9.63
C ALA A 214 -11.65 -28.22 9.18
N TYR A 215 -10.98 -27.54 10.12
CA TYR A 215 -10.24 -26.32 9.89
C TYR A 215 -8.76 -26.65 10.01
N GLY A 216 -8.10 -26.82 8.87
CA GLY A 216 -6.65 -26.97 8.85
C GLY A 216 -6.01 -25.62 9.14
N PHE A 217 -5.26 -25.52 10.23
CA PHE A 217 -4.45 -24.35 10.57
C PHE A 217 -3.70 -23.81 9.34
N TYR A 218 -2.95 -24.68 8.66
CA TYR A 218 -2.22 -24.38 7.43
C TYR A 218 -3.08 -24.14 6.17
N ARG A 219 -4.35 -24.50 6.19
CA ARG A 219 -5.26 -24.27 5.05
C ARG A 219 -5.68 -22.80 4.99
N VAL A 220 -5.87 -22.16 6.14
CA VAL A 220 -6.18 -20.73 6.24
C VAL A 220 -4.92 -19.91 5.93
N PHE A 221 -3.78 -20.27 6.52
CA PHE A 221 -2.51 -19.56 6.28
C PHE A 221 -1.88 -19.85 4.92
N GLY A 222 -2.29 -20.91 4.22
CA GLY A 222 -1.74 -21.30 2.92
C GLY A 222 -1.85 -20.23 1.83
N LEU A 223 -2.78 -19.28 1.95
CA LEU A 223 -2.86 -18.10 1.07
C LEU A 223 -2.05 -16.91 1.59
N LEU A 224 -1.98 -16.71 2.91
CA LEU A 224 -1.32 -15.57 3.53
C LEU A 224 0.20 -15.70 3.50
N ILE A 225 0.73 -16.89 3.82
CA ILE A 225 2.16 -17.20 3.83
C ILE A 225 2.85 -16.83 2.50
N PRO A 226 2.42 -17.35 1.32
CA PRO A 226 3.10 -17.00 0.07
C PRO A 226 2.97 -15.51 -0.26
N MET A 227 1.84 -14.88 0.07
CA MET A 227 1.64 -13.45 -0.17
C MET A 227 2.60 -12.59 0.68
N ILE A 228 2.78 -12.91 1.96
CA ILE A 228 3.67 -12.19 2.87
C ILE A 228 5.14 -12.44 2.53
N LEU A 229 5.51 -13.68 2.18
CA LEU A 229 6.86 -14.00 1.73
C LEU A 229 7.22 -13.26 0.43
N VAL A 230 6.30 -13.22 -0.54
CA VAL A 230 6.50 -12.49 -1.80
C VAL A 230 6.57 -10.98 -1.55
N GLY A 231 5.67 -10.44 -0.72
CA GLY A 231 5.70 -9.02 -0.34
C GLY A 231 7.00 -8.63 0.36
N SER A 232 7.49 -9.49 1.25
CA SER A 232 8.77 -9.34 1.92
C SER A 232 9.95 -9.42 0.96
N PHE A 233 9.94 -10.39 0.05
CA PHE A 233 10.95 -10.51 -1.00
C PHE A 233 11.04 -9.22 -1.84
N PHE A 234 9.92 -8.71 -2.32
CA PHE A 234 9.89 -7.46 -3.09
C PHE A 234 10.40 -6.26 -2.29
N TYR A 235 10.07 -6.18 -1.00
CA TYR A 235 10.53 -5.10 -0.13
C TYR A 235 12.08 -5.05 -0.01
N PHE A 236 12.72 -6.20 0.19
CA PHE A 236 14.17 -6.31 0.36
C PHE A 236 14.94 -6.33 -0.96
N TRP A 237 14.41 -6.96 -2.00
CA TRP A 237 15.16 -7.27 -3.21
C TRP A 237 15.05 -6.20 -4.31
N LEU A 238 13.96 -5.43 -4.36
CA LEU A 238 13.86 -4.34 -5.34
C LEU A 238 14.81 -3.20 -4.97
N PRO A 239 15.67 -2.72 -5.88
CA PRO A 239 16.66 -1.68 -5.54
C PRO A 239 16.08 -0.26 -5.41
N TYR A 240 14.86 -0.01 -5.91
CA TYR A 240 14.30 1.35 -6.00
C TYR A 240 13.42 1.76 -4.81
N LEU A 241 13.71 2.93 -4.24
CA LEU A 241 12.93 3.63 -3.22
C LEU A 241 11.67 4.27 -3.83
N ASN A 242 10.74 3.45 -4.32
CA ASN A 242 9.48 3.95 -4.90
C ASN A 242 8.32 3.82 -3.93
N GLU A 243 7.27 4.62 -4.17
CA GLU A 243 5.97 4.56 -3.49
C GLU A 243 5.43 3.12 -3.42
N HIS A 244 5.72 2.31 -4.44
CA HIS A 244 5.40 0.88 -4.48
C HIS A 244 5.97 0.06 -3.31
N LYS A 245 7.18 0.36 -2.79
CA LYS A 245 7.73 -0.34 -1.62
C LYS A 245 6.93 -0.05 -0.36
N ILE A 246 6.48 1.20 -0.21
CA ILE A 246 5.65 1.62 0.91
C ILE A 246 4.32 0.89 0.83
N THR A 247 3.65 0.92 -0.34
CA THR A 247 2.39 0.21 -0.55
C THR A 247 2.52 -1.29 -0.30
N ALA A 248 3.56 -1.93 -0.84
CA ALA A 248 3.82 -3.36 -0.63
C ALA A 248 4.06 -3.69 0.85
N SER A 249 4.83 -2.86 1.57
CA SER A 249 5.04 -3.06 3.01
C SER A 249 3.77 -2.90 3.82
N ILE A 250 2.91 -1.93 3.49
CA ILE A 250 1.63 -1.74 4.18
C ILE A 250 0.72 -2.96 3.96
N ILE A 251 0.57 -3.40 2.70
CA ILE A 251 -0.25 -4.58 2.37
C ILE A 251 0.29 -5.82 3.09
N THR A 252 1.61 -6.03 3.07
CA THR A 252 2.26 -7.17 3.72
C THR A 252 2.04 -7.14 5.23
N LEU A 253 2.17 -5.98 5.87
CA LEU A 253 1.98 -5.83 7.31
C LEU A 253 0.50 -5.98 7.72
N ILE A 254 -0.44 -5.53 6.89
CA ILE A 254 -1.88 -5.77 7.11
C ILE A 254 -2.18 -7.27 7.03
N ALA A 255 -1.66 -7.95 6.00
CA ALA A 255 -1.81 -9.39 5.87
C ALA A 255 -1.21 -10.14 7.06
N PHE A 256 -0.02 -9.73 7.50
CA PHE A 256 0.63 -10.28 8.68
C PHE A 256 -0.19 -10.04 9.97
N ALA A 257 -0.80 -8.86 10.12
CA ALA A 257 -1.69 -8.59 11.25
C ALA A 257 -2.96 -9.46 11.22
N ILE A 258 -3.56 -9.66 10.05
CA ILE A 258 -4.69 -10.59 9.88
C ILE A 258 -4.25 -12.01 10.24
N GLN A 259 -3.05 -12.41 9.82
CA GLN A 259 -2.49 -13.71 10.15
C GLN A 259 -2.29 -13.89 11.66
N LEU A 260 -1.77 -12.89 12.36
CA LEU A 260 -1.65 -12.93 13.82
C LEU A 260 -3.00 -12.94 14.54
N PHE A 261 -4.04 -12.33 13.97
CA PHE A 261 -5.39 -12.36 14.54
C PHE A 261 -6.07 -13.72 14.38
N LEU A 262 -5.74 -14.44 13.29
CA LEU A 262 -6.27 -15.78 13.02
C LEU A 262 -5.49 -16.90 13.72
N PHE A 263 -4.28 -16.61 14.20
CA PHE A 263 -3.41 -17.52 14.94
C PHE A 263 -3.88 -17.66 16.40
#